data_AF-A0A537YER6-F1
#
_entry.id   AF-A0A537YER6-F1
#
_cell.length_a   1.000
_cell.length_b   1.000
_cell.length_c   1.000
_cell.angle_alpha   90.00
_cell.angle_beta   90.00
_cell.angle_gamma   90.00
#
_symmetry.space_group_name_H-M   'P 1'
#
loop_
_entity.id
_entity.type
_entity.pdbx_description
1 polymer ?
#
loop_
_entity_poly.entity_id
_entity_poly.type
_entity_poly.pdbx_seq_one_letter_code
_entity_poly.pdbx_strand_id
1 'polypeptide(L)'
;GPCELFGRAWSGWAPITGVQVSVDGAASWHEASLSAEPLSAHAWWSWTWTWEATDPGEYELCCRARDGSGRIQPVDGPWNLHGFANNGLQRVPVTVRSWERRSALYDPGMNSSPQENGR
;
A
#
# COMPACT_ATOMS: atom_id res chain seq x y z
N GLY A 1 -1.99 10.99 -4.15
CA GLY A 1 -3.07 11.34 -3.20
C GLY A 1 -3.23 10.20 -2.20
N PRO A 2 -4.24 10.28 -1.31
CA PRO A 2 -4.44 9.28 -0.27
C PRO A 2 -4.71 7.89 -0.88
N CYS A 3 -3.98 6.90 -0.41
CA CYS A 3 -4.09 5.49 -0.78
C CYS A 3 -4.13 4.65 0.50
N GLU A 4 -5.21 3.90 0.71
CA GLU A 4 -5.30 3.01 1.87
C GLU A 4 -4.52 1.72 1.60
N LEU A 5 -3.54 1.45 2.44
CA LEU A 5 -2.85 0.16 2.53
C LEU A 5 -3.50 -0.65 3.64
N PHE A 6 -3.82 -1.90 3.35
CA PHE A 6 -4.44 -2.81 4.32
C PHE A 6 -3.85 -4.20 4.19
N GLY A 7 -3.96 -4.98 5.26
CA GLY A 7 -3.47 -6.34 5.26
C GLY A 7 -3.85 -7.10 6.50
N ARG A 8 -3.17 -8.23 6.70
CA ARG A 8 -3.33 -9.09 7.88
C ARG A 8 -1.98 -9.47 8.46
N ALA A 9 -1.91 -9.65 9.78
CA ALA A 9 -0.72 -10.05 10.51
C ALA A 9 -1.06 -11.11 11.56
N TRP A 10 -0.12 -12.01 11.87
CA TRP A 10 -0.31 -13.03 12.90
C TRP A 10 1.03 -13.45 13.50
N SER A 11 0.97 -14.03 14.71
CA SER A 11 2.11 -14.67 15.35
C SER A 11 1.67 -15.95 16.04
N GLY A 12 2.49 -16.98 15.96
CA GLY A 12 2.31 -18.22 16.72
C GLY A 12 2.76 -18.13 18.18
N TRP A 13 3.32 -16.99 18.60
CA TRP A 13 3.95 -16.83 19.93
C TRP A 13 3.11 -15.99 20.89
N ALA A 14 2.51 -14.91 20.41
CA ALA A 14 1.69 -14.00 21.19
C ALA A 14 0.76 -13.20 20.27
N PRO A 15 -0.27 -12.51 20.81
CA PRO A 15 -1.10 -11.60 20.01
C PRO A 15 -0.26 -10.51 19.33
N ILE A 16 -0.68 -10.08 18.14
CA ILE A 16 -0.09 -8.93 17.46
C ILE A 16 -0.35 -7.66 18.28
N THR A 17 0.70 -6.87 18.51
CA THR A 17 0.65 -5.60 19.24
C THR A 17 0.94 -4.40 18.34
N GLY A 18 1.26 -4.64 17.08
CA GLY A 18 1.27 -3.63 16.03
C GLY A 18 1.84 -4.12 14.72
N VAL A 19 1.60 -3.30 13.71
CA VAL A 19 2.15 -3.48 12.36
C VAL A 19 2.77 -2.16 11.95
N GLN A 20 3.96 -2.26 11.36
CA GLN A 20 4.63 -1.12 10.76
C GLN A 20 4.66 -1.29 9.24
N VAL A 21 4.46 -0.21 8.51
CA VAL A 21 4.48 -0.15 7.05
C VAL A 21 5.62 0.75 6.60
N SER A 22 6.29 0.36 5.52
CA SER A 22 7.33 1.13 4.84
C SER A 22 6.94 1.27 3.38
N VAL A 23 7.25 2.44 2.80
CA VAL A 23 7.09 2.73 1.37
C VAL A 23 8.44 2.90 0.66
N ASP A 24 9.54 2.76 1.40
CA ASP A 24 10.92 3.02 0.98
C ASP A 24 11.83 1.79 1.15
N GLY A 25 11.26 0.59 1.05
CA GLY A 25 12.03 -0.66 1.08
C GLY A 25 12.62 -1.01 2.44
N ALA A 26 11.93 -0.68 3.52
CA ALA A 26 12.32 -0.86 4.93
C ALA A 26 13.36 0.12 5.48
N ALA A 27 13.58 1.27 4.81
CA ALA A 27 14.47 2.31 5.30
C ALA A 27 13.82 3.14 6.43
N SER A 28 12.50 3.38 6.37
CA SER A 28 11.71 4.00 7.42
C SER A 28 10.39 3.26 7.66
N TRP A 29 9.77 3.48 8.82
CA TRP A 29 8.62 2.73 9.30
C TRP A 29 7.53 3.65 9.86
N HIS A 30 6.28 3.38 9.51
CA HIS A 30 5.08 4.07 9.99
C HIS A 30 4.15 3.09 10.71
N GLU A 31 3.54 3.50 11.83
CA GLU A 31 2.58 2.67 12.56
C GLU A 31 1.24 2.59 11.82
N ALA A 32 0.77 1.36 11.61
CA ALA A 32 -0.57 1.08 11.10
C ALA A 32 -1.57 0.94 12.25
N SER A 33 -2.84 1.21 11.94
CA SER A 33 -3.96 0.96 12.83
C SER A 33 -4.32 -0.52 12.80
N LEU A 34 -4.36 -1.17 13.96
CA LEU A 34 -4.89 -2.52 14.10
C LEU A 34 -6.41 -2.50 14.26
N SER A 35 -7.08 -3.57 13.84
CA SER A 35 -8.45 -3.85 14.27
C SER A 35 -8.55 -3.90 15.80
N ALA A 36 -9.72 -3.55 16.35
CA ALA A 36 -9.93 -3.53 17.80
C ALA A 36 -9.65 -4.90 18.45
N GLU A 37 -10.05 -5.98 17.80
CA GLU A 37 -9.98 -7.35 18.33
C GLU A 37 -9.74 -8.36 17.19
N PRO A 38 -9.02 -9.47 17.44
CA PRO A 38 -8.92 -10.57 16.49
C PRO A 38 -10.15 -11.49 16.59
N LEU A 39 -10.44 -12.25 15.53
CA LEU A 39 -11.56 -13.21 15.52
C LEU A 39 -11.38 -14.36 16.53
N SER A 40 -10.14 -14.64 16.95
CA SER A 40 -9.80 -15.61 18.01
C SER A 40 -8.36 -15.36 18.48
N ALA A 41 -7.93 -16.02 19.57
CA ALA A 41 -6.60 -15.84 20.16
C ALA A 41 -5.42 -16.10 19.19
N HIS A 42 -5.64 -16.94 18.18
CA HIS A 42 -4.64 -17.29 17.16
C HIS A 42 -5.04 -16.81 15.76
N ALA A 43 -6.11 -16.03 15.64
CA ALA A 43 -6.53 -15.45 14.37
C ALA A 43 -5.58 -14.33 13.95
N TRP A 44 -5.63 -14.03 12.66
CA TRP A 44 -4.92 -12.89 12.13
C TRP A 44 -5.60 -11.60 12.57
N TRP A 45 -4.80 -10.56 12.77
CA TRP A 45 -5.24 -9.20 13.00
C TRP A 45 -5.28 -8.45 11.68
N SER A 46 -6.37 -7.74 11.42
CA SER A 46 -6.44 -6.82 10.27
C SER A 46 -5.74 -5.52 10.63
N TRP A 47 -5.16 -4.85 9.64
CA TRP A 47 -4.54 -3.54 9.82
C TRP A 47 -4.78 -2.64 8.61
N THR A 48 -4.79 -1.32 8.84
CA THR A 48 -4.87 -0.29 7.81
C THR A 48 -3.89 0.85 8.07
N TRP A 49 -3.41 1.48 7.01
CA TRP A 49 -2.61 2.70 7.06
C TRP A 49 -2.83 3.52 5.78
N THR A 50 -3.11 4.81 5.92
CA THR A 50 -3.30 5.70 4.76
C THR A 50 -1.96 6.31 4.36
N TRP A 51 -1.51 5.96 3.16
CA TRP A 51 -0.34 6.56 2.54
C TRP A 51 -0.73 7.77 1.69
N GLU A 52 -0.13 8.92 1.99
CA GLU A 52 -0.19 10.09 1.10
C GLU A 52 0.84 9.95 -0.03
N ALA A 53 0.45 9.28 -1.12
CA ALA A 53 1.28 9.09 -2.31
C ALA A 53 1.30 10.36 -3.18
N THR A 54 1.95 11.42 -2.69
CA THR A 54 1.96 12.75 -3.35
C THR A 54 2.83 12.80 -4.59
N ASP A 55 3.99 12.16 -4.53
CA ASP A 55 5.02 12.27 -5.56
C ASP A 55 4.97 11.07 -6.52
N PRO A 56 4.94 11.30 -7.84
CA PRO A 56 5.14 10.24 -8.80
C PRO A 56 6.53 9.61 -8.66
N GLY A 57 6.63 8.30 -8.82
CA GLY A 57 7.90 7.58 -8.68
C GLY A 57 7.73 6.10 -8.42
N GLU A 58 8.86 5.41 -8.28
CA GLU A 58 8.92 4.00 -7.87
C GLU A 58 9.08 3.91 -6.35
N TYR A 59 8.32 3.02 -5.74
CA TYR A 59 8.30 2.77 -4.30
C TYR A 59 8.35 1.26 -4.06
N GLU A 60 8.82 0.87 -2.88
CA GLU A 60 8.75 -0.53 -2.45
C GLU A 60 8.01 -0.62 -1.13
N LEU A 61 6.80 -1.16 -1.20
CA LEU A 61 5.95 -1.36 -0.04
C LEU A 61 6.37 -2.62 0.70
N CYS A 62 6.53 -2.53 2.01
CA CYS A 62 6.61 -3.69 2.88
C CYS A 62 5.96 -3.41 4.23
N CYS A 63 5.64 -4.47 4.96
CA CYS A 63 5.11 -4.36 6.31
C CYS A 63 5.74 -5.41 7.23
N ARG A 64 5.80 -5.10 8.53
CA ARG A 64 6.29 -6.02 9.56
C ARG A 64 5.40 -6.01 10.77
N ALA A 65 5.20 -7.19 11.37
CA ALA A 65 4.44 -7.33 12.61
C ALA A 65 5.36 -7.31 13.84
N ARG A 66 4.83 -6.79 14.96
CA ARG A 66 5.35 -7.03 16.31
C ARG A 66 4.31 -7.76 17.16
N ASP A 67 4.76 -8.64 18.05
CA ASP A 67 3.87 -9.36 18.96
C ASP A 67 4.12 -9.03 20.44
N GLY A 68 3.20 -9.46 21.29
CA GLY A 68 3.26 -9.23 22.74
C GLY A 68 4.41 -9.93 23.46
N SER A 69 5.15 -10.82 22.79
CA SER A 69 6.37 -11.44 23.32
C SER A 69 7.64 -10.61 23.03
N GLY A 70 7.49 -9.47 22.36
CA GLY A 70 8.60 -8.60 21.97
C GLY A 70 9.28 -9.02 20.65
N ARG A 71 8.72 -9.99 19.93
CA ARG A 71 9.27 -10.39 18.62
C ARG A 71 8.82 -9.43 17.55
N ILE A 72 9.75 -9.15 16.63
CA ILE A 72 9.53 -8.36 15.44
C ILE A 72 9.84 -9.25 14.24
N GLN A 73 8.98 -9.23 13.23
CA GLN A 73 9.21 -9.94 11.98
C GLN A 73 10.54 -9.48 11.35
N PRO A 74 11.44 -10.40 10.96
CA PRO A 74 12.74 -10.05 10.44
C PRO A 74 12.66 -9.46 9.03
N VAL A 75 13.64 -8.63 8.68
CA VAL A 75 13.77 -8.08 7.32
C VAL A 75 14.00 -9.22 6.33
N ASP A 76 15.01 -10.04 6.63
CA ASP A 76 15.35 -11.24 5.86
C ASP A 76 14.77 -12.48 6.53
N GLY A 77 14.12 -13.32 5.74
CA GLY A 77 13.58 -14.59 6.23
C GLY A 77 14.72 -15.53 6.65
N PRO A 78 14.52 -16.36 7.69
CA PRO A 78 15.53 -17.32 8.11
C PRO A 78 15.77 -18.35 7.00
N TRP A 79 17.02 -18.49 6.56
CA TRP A 79 17.39 -19.56 5.65
C TRP A 79 17.32 -20.90 6.37
N ASN A 80 16.73 -21.90 5.72
CA ASN A 80 16.84 -23.30 6.13
C ASN A 80 16.70 -24.20 4.90
N LEU A 81 17.31 -25.39 4.97
CA LEU A 81 17.40 -26.35 3.87
C LEU A 81 16.04 -26.73 3.27
N HIS A 82 14.98 -26.70 4.08
CA HIS A 82 13.65 -27.14 3.68
C HIS A 82 12.70 -25.99 3.32
N GLY A 83 13.13 -24.72 3.46
CA GLY A 83 12.33 -23.54 3.14
C GLY A 83 11.14 -23.29 4.08
N PHE A 84 11.15 -23.84 5.30
CA PHE A 84 10.06 -23.69 6.25
C PHE A 84 10.07 -22.34 6.98
N ALA A 85 8.89 -21.93 7.48
CA ALA A 85 8.73 -20.75 8.33
C ALA A 85 9.29 -19.45 7.72
N ASN A 86 9.21 -19.29 6.39
CA ASN A 86 9.57 -18.03 5.77
C ASN A 86 8.64 -16.92 6.24
N ASN A 87 9.19 -16.04 7.07
CA ASN A 87 8.54 -14.86 7.59
C ASN A 87 9.36 -13.60 7.31
N GLY A 88 10.21 -13.59 6.28
CA GLY A 88 10.83 -12.36 5.80
C GLY A 88 9.79 -11.36 5.31
N LEU A 89 10.19 -10.10 5.09
CA LEU A 89 9.27 -9.11 4.55
C LEU A 89 8.76 -9.52 3.17
N GLN A 90 7.46 -9.42 2.98
CA GLN A 90 6.91 -9.33 1.64
C GLN A 90 7.21 -7.93 1.10
N ARG A 91 7.84 -7.86 -0.07
CA ARG A 91 8.14 -6.62 -0.79
C ARG A 91 7.26 -6.50 -2.01
N VAL A 92 6.60 -5.36 -2.18
CA VAL A 92 5.69 -5.08 -3.30
C VAL A 92 6.16 -3.79 -3.98
N PRO A 93 6.85 -3.88 -5.14
CA PRO A 93 7.22 -2.71 -5.92
C PRO A 93 5.95 -2.08 -6.54
N VAL A 94 5.83 -0.76 -6.44
CA VAL A 94 4.70 -0.01 -6.98
C VAL A 94 5.18 1.28 -7.65
N THR A 95 4.46 1.70 -8.70
CA THR A 95 4.69 2.97 -9.38
C THR A 95 3.54 3.93 -9.10
N VAL A 96 3.82 5.08 -8.51
CA VAL A 96 2.87 6.20 -8.40
C VAL A 96 2.95 7.01 -9.69
N ARG A 97 1.83 7.17 -10.38
CA ARG A 97 1.74 7.93 -11.63
C ARG A 97 1.08 9.28 -11.40
N SER A 98 1.58 10.32 -12.07
CA SER A 98 0.86 11.58 -12.16
C SER A 98 -0.46 11.36 -12.89
N TRP A 99 -1.55 11.81 -12.29
CA TRP A 99 -2.83 11.85 -12.99
C TRP A 99 -2.89 13.10 -13.86
N GLU A 100 -2.65 12.98 -15.16
CA GLU A 100 -3.09 14.00 -16.11
C GLU A 100 -4.60 13.86 -16.31
N ARG A 101 -5.34 14.87 -15.85
CA ARG A 101 -6.74 15.01 -16.22
C ARG A 101 -6.76 15.27 -17.73
N ARG A 102 -7.18 14.30 -18.55
CA ARG A 102 -7.59 14.58 -19.92
C ARG A 102 -8.74 15.59 -19.86
N SER A 103 -8.46 16.86 -20.11
CA SER A 103 -9.51 17.82 -20.45
C SER A 103 -10.12 17.36 -21.76
N ALA A 104 -11.31 16.77 -21.72
CA ALA A 104 -12.13 16.67 -22.92
C ALA A 104 -12.41 18.09 -23.38
N LEU A 105 -11.70 18.55 -24.41
CA LEU A 105 -12.12 19.69 -25.19
C LEU A 105 -13.42 19.28 -25.88
N TYR A 106 -14.54 19.64 -25.27
CA TYR A 106 -15.76 19.91 -26.01
C TYR A 106 -15.53 21.24 -26.73
N ASP A 107 -15.29 21.17 -28.04
CA ASP A 107 -15.27 22.33 -28.94
C ASP A 107 -16.63 22.39 -29.66
N PRO A 108 -17.58 23.26 -29.24
CA PRO A 108 -18.84 23.44 -29.94
C PRO A 108 -18.72 24.32 -31.22
N GLY A 109 -17.52 24.62 -31.71
CA GLY A 109 -17.28 25.67 -32.70
C GLY A 109 -17.26 25.28 -34.19
N MET A 110 -17.48 24.02 -34.58
CA MET A 110 -17.47 23.62 -36.00
C MET A 110 -18.88 23.53 -36.60
N ASN A 111 -19.62 24.64 -36.64
CA ASN A 111 -20.69 24.80 -37.62
C ASN A 111 -21.01 26.27 -37.92
N SER A 112 -20.24 26.87 -38.81
CA SER A 112 -20.69 28.04 -39.57
C SER A 112 -19.89 28.14 -40.87
N SER A 113 -20.40 27.50 -41.92
CA SER A 113 -20.05 27.85 -43.29
C SER A 113 -20.57 29.26 -43.58
N PRO A 114 -19.80 30.17 -44.20
CA PRO A 114 -20.34 31.42 -44.70
C PRO A 114 -21.14 31.11 -45.97
N GLN A 115 -22.46 31.34 -45.94
CA GLN A 115 -23.18 31.69 -47.17
C GLN A 115 -23.31 33.22 -47.19
N GLU A 116 -22.40 33.85 -47.93
CA GLU A 116 -22.65 35.16 -48.52
C GLU A 116 -23.12 34.99 -49.96
N ASN A 117 -24.04 35.88 -50.31
CA ASN A 117 -24.99 35.79 -51.41
C ASN A 117 -24.48 36.51 -52.66
N GLY A 118 -25.06 36.21 -53.83
CA GLY A 118 -25.14 37.25 -54.86
C GLY A 118 -25.34 36.83 -56.31
N ARG A 119 -26.58 37.03 -56.76
CA ARG A 119 -27.06 37.34 -58.13
C ARG A 119 -27.25 36.21 -59.13
#